data_AF-A0A3B9GH05-F1
#
_entry.id   AF-A0A3B9GH05-F1
#
_cell.length_a   1.000
_cell.length_b   1.000
_cell.length_c   1.000
_cell.angle_alpha   90.00
_cell.angle_beta   90.00
_cell.angle_gamma   90.00
#
_symmetry.space_group_name_H-M   'P 1'
#
loop_
_entity.id
_entity.type
_entity.pdbx_description
1 polymer ?
#
loop_
_entity_poly.entity_id
_entity_poly.type
_entity_poly.pdbx_seq_one_letter_code
_entity_poly.pdbx_strand_id
1 'polypeptide(L)'
;MAFYSAQGRIGPARYSRAPPCQAAGRAAQRPGQDAALRQPRRALRSPLTLRRAAVAKNKVKRFGILTSGGDCPGLNAAIRGVAKAASSRFGMEVIGISNGYRGLINGDARPLSQEDFSGILTLGGTILGSSREKPFKACDDGNCSDARAGQDKPERIFENVERLGLDALVVLGGNGT
;
A
#
# COMPACT_ATOMS: atom_id res chain seq x y z
N MET A 1 -64.54 4.77 -18.41
CA MET A 1 -63.69 3.80 -19.11
C MET A 1 -62.34 3.72 -18.38
N ALA A 2 -61.97 2.51 -17.94
CA ALA A 2 -60.68 1.96 -17.44
C ALA A 2 -59.68 2.89 -16.68
N PHE A 3 -59.43 2.72 -15.37
CA PHE A 3 -58.60 1.70 -14.68
C PHE A 3 -57.14 1.58 -15.20
N TYR A 4 -56.14 1.99 -14.39
CA TYR A 4 -55.24 1.05 -13.69
C TYR A 4 -54.37 1.73 -12.62
N SER A 5 -54.20 1.01 -11.52
CA SER A 5 -53.45 1.31 -10.29
C SER A 5 -52.23 0.39 -10.23
N ALA A 6 -51.07 0.90 -9.78
CA ALA A 6 -49.99 0.05 -9.29
C ALA A 6 -49.02 0.85 -8.39
N GLN A 7 -49.23 0.72 -7.08
CA GLN A 7 -48.25 1.10 -6.05
C GLN A 7 -47.30 -0.09 -5.83
N GLY A 8 -46.00 0.10 -6.05
CA GLY A 8 -44.95 -0.88 -5.73
C GLY A 8 -44.15 -0.44 -4.51
N ARG A 9 -44.53 -0.91 -3.32
CA ARG A 9 -43.71 -0.82 -2.09
C ARG A 9 -42.85 -2.08 -1.97
N ILE A 10 -41.53 -1.89 -1.87
CA ILE A 10 -40.53 -2.95 -1.74
C ILE A 10 -40.40 -3.29 -0.24
N GLY A 11 -40.74 -4.52 0.14
CA GLY A 11 -40.57 -5.04 1.51
C GLY A 11 -39.19 -5.68 1.73
N PRO A 12 -38.72 -5.80 2.99
CA PRO A 12 -37.38 -6.30 3.29
C PRO A 12 -37.25 -7.83 3.21
N ALA A 13 -36.19 -8.28 2.53
CA ALA A 13 -35.80 -9.68 2.42
C ALA A 13 -35.31 -10.23 3.77
N ARG A 14 -35.94 -11.31 4.23
CA ARG A 14 -35.55 -12.08 5.43
C ARG A 14 -34.45 -13.07 5.04
N TYR A 15 -33.25 -12.93 5.60
CA TYR A 15 -32.18 -13.91 5.47
C TYR A 15 -32.28 -14.95 6.60
N SER A 16 -32.44 -16.22 6.22
CA SER A 16 -32.60 -17.37 7.10
C SER A 16 -31.28 -17.77 7.78
N ARG A 17 -31.36 -18.16 9.04
CA ARG A 17 -30.24 -18.66 9.86
C ARG A 17 -29.97 -20.13 9.52
N ALA A 18 -28.73 -20.47 9.18
CA ALA A 18 -28.27 -21.85 9.07
C ALA A 18 -28.07 -22.48 10.47
N PRO A 19 -28.34 -23.79 10.66
CA PRO A 19 -28.23 -24.47 11.94
C PRO A 19 -26.78 -24.91 12.29
N PRO A 20 -26.47 -25.17 13.58
CA PRO A 20 -25.14 -25.56 14.03
C PRO A 20 -24.80 -27.03 13.73
N CYS A 21 -23.59 -27.26 13.21
CA CYS A 21 -23.01 -28.58 13.02
C CYS A 21 -22.59 -29.18 14.37
N GLN A 22 -23.22 -30.30 14.75
CA GLN A 22 -23.01 -31.00 16.01
C GLN A 22 -21.75 -31.89 15.98
N ALA A 23 -21.10 -31.95 17.14
CA ALA A 23 -20.00 -32.83 17.45
C ALA A 23 -20.42 -34.31 17.49
N ALA A 24 -19.56 -35.18 16.95
CA ALA A 24 -19.59 -36.62 17.24
C ALA A 24 -18.15 -37.12 17.35
N GLY A 25 -17.77 -37.55 18.55
CA GLY A 25 -16.48 -38.18 18.80
C GLY A 25 -16.47 -39.65 18.40
N ARG A 26 -15.27 -40.23 18.35
CA ARG A 26 -15.01 -41.61 18.81
C ARG A 26 -13.51 -41.80 19.03
N ALA A 27 -13.19 -42.23 20.25
CA ALA A 27 -11.89 -42.68 20.68
C ALA A 27 -11.58 -44.05 20.09
N ALA A 28 -10.33 -44.24 19.64
CA ALA A 28 -9.72 -45.55 19.48
C ALA A 28 -8.27 -45.45 19.94
N GLN A 29 -7.96 -46.10 21.06
CA GLN A 29 -6.60 -46.43 21.52
C GLN A 29 -6.40 -47.92 21.16
N ARG A 30 -5.27 -48.40 20.59
CA ARG A 30 -3.97 -48.82 21.19
C ARG A 30 -3.33 -49.81 20.17
N PRO A 31 -2.13 -50.41 20.37
CA PRO A 31 -0.84 -49.93 20.93
C PRO A 31 0.42 -50.36 20.10
N GLY A 32 1.58 -49.80 20.48
CA GLY A 32 2.94 -50.39 20.34
C GLY A 32 3.60 -50.34 18.96
N GLN A 33 4.91 -50.15 18.76
CA GLN A 33 6.08 -49.98 19.61
C GLN A 33 7.20 -49.38 18.72
N ASP A 34 8.12 -48.65 19.35
CA ASP A 34 9.54 -48.47 19.03
C ASP A 34 10.00 -48.24 17.58
N ALA A 35 10.54 -47.04 17.32
CA ALA A 35 11.92 -46.89 16.83
C ALA A 35 12.28 -45.42 16.54
N ALA A 36 13.41 -45.03 17.12
CA ALA A 36 14.38 -44.09 16.55
C ALA A 36 13.95 -42.62 16.37
N LEU A 37 14.40 -41.80 17.33
CA LEU A 37 15.41 -40.76 17.06
C LEU A 37 15.45 -40.25 15.61
N ARG A 38 14.48 -39.42 15.23
CA ARG A 38 14.71 -38.39 14.20
C ARG A 38 14.60 -37.06 14.89
N GLN A 39 15.76 -36.54 15.28
CA GLN A 39 15.94 -35.13 15.60
C GLN A 39 15.08 -34.31 14.63
N PRO A 40 14.29 -33.32 15.11
CA PRO A 40 13.72 -32.37 14.18
C PRO A 40 14.92 -31.78 13.46
N ARG A 41 15.05 -32.03 12.14
CA ARG A 41 15.97 -31.28 11.30
C ARG A 41 15.64 -29.83 11.62
N ARG A 42 16.54 -29.19 12.36
CA ARG A 42 16.48 -27.78 12.75
C ARG A 42 16.27 -27.07 11.43
N ALA A 43 15.01 -26.76 11.12
CA ALA A 43 14.68 -25.98 9.97
C ALA A 43 15.44 -24.69 10.23
N LEU A 44 16.55 -24.52 9.51
CA LEU A 44 17.29 -23.29 9.44
C LEU A 44 16.25 -22.29 8.97
N ARG A 45 15.62 -21.61 9.93
CA ARG A 45 14.66 -20.55 9.66
C ARG A 45 15.46 -19.58 8.83
N SER A 46 15.15 -19.55 7.54
CA SER A 46 15.86 -18.72 6.59
C SER A 46 15.97 -17.30 7.17
N PRO A 47 17.10 -16.59 6.96
CA PRO A 47 17.25 -15.22 7.44
C PRO A 47 16.11 -14.29 7.00
N LEU A 48 15.39 -14.68 5.95
CA LEU A 48 14.21 -13.99 5.43
C LEU A 48 12.98 -14.06 6.36
N THR A 49 12.85 -15.10 7.19
CA THR A 49 11.72 -15.23 8.12
C THR A 49 11.90 -14.32 9.34
N LEU A 50 13.14 -14.09 9.78
CA LEU A 50 13.46 -13.17 10.87
C LEU A 50 13.22 -11.70 10.50
N ARG A 51 13.45 -11.31 9.24
CA ARG A 51 13.14 -9.94 8.78
C ARG A 51 11.64 -9.63 8.79
N ARG A 52 10.76 -10.61 8.53
CA ARG A 52 9.30 -10.40 8.58
C ARG A 52 8.77 -10.16 10.00
N ALA A 53 9.43 -10.73 11.02
CA ALA A 53 9.03 -10.55 12.42
C ALA A 53 9.49 -9.20 13.01
N ALA A 54 10.58 -8.61 12.51
CA ALA A 54 11.04 -7.28 12.94
C ALA A 54 10.21 -6.13 12.34
N VAL A 55 9.44 -6.39 11.27
CA VAL A 55 8.38 -5.49 10.76
C VAL A 55 7.11 -5.65 11.63
N ALA A 56 7.24 -5.77 12.94
CA ALA A 56 6.11 -5.87 13.85
C ALA A 56 6.24 -4.80 14.94
N LYS A 57 5.31 -3.84 14.88
CA LYS A 57 5.05 -2.73 15.82
C LYS A 57 6.00 -1.52 15.79
N ASN A 58 6.25 -0.94 14.62
CA ASN A 58 6.33 0.52 14.59
C ASN A 58 4.95 1.04 14.17
N LYS A 59 4.31 1.84 15.02
CA LYS A 59 3.16 2.62 14.56
C LYS A 59 3.72 3.55 13.48
N VAL A 60 3.24 3.42 12.25
CA VAL A 60 3.57 4.35 11.17
C VAL A 60 3.16 5.74 11.67
N LYS A 61 4.13 6.62 11.88
CA LYS A 61 3.90 8.00 12.34
C LYS A 61 3.95 8.95 11.16
N ARG A 62 4.83 8.66 10.18
CA ARG A 62 5.03 9.48 8.99
C ARG A 62 5.07 8.60 7.74
N PHE A 63 4.32 8.99 6.71
CA PHE A 63 4.35 8.30 5.43
C PHE A 63 4.49 9.28 4.27
N GLY A 64 5.17 8.83 3.22
CA GLY A 64 5.30 9.56 1.97
C GLY A 64 4.21 9.16 0.99
N ILE A 65 3.76 10.09 0.15
CA ILE A 65 2.87 9.82 -0.98
C ILE A 65 3.51 10.36 -2.26
N LEU A 66 3.53 9.53 -3.31
CA LEU A 66 4.02 9.92 -4.63
C LEU A 66 3.10 9.41 -5.74
N THR A 67 3.10 10.13 -6.86
CA THR A 67 2.36 9.79 -8.07
C THR A 67 3.31 9.46 -9.22
N SER A 68 3.12 8.31 -9.86
CA SER A 68 3.96 7.83 -10.95
C SER A 68 3.14 7.46 -12.17
N GLY A 69 3.68 7.71 -13.35
CA GLY A 69 3.06 7.40 -14.64
C GLY A 69 2.36 8.58 -15.30
N GLY A 70 1.29 8.30 -16.04
CA GLY A 70 0.48 9.32 -16.70
C GLY A 70 -0.61 9.86 -15.79
N ASP A 71 -0.99 11.11 -16.00
CA ASP A 71 -2.05 11.75 -15.23
C ASP A 71 -3.41 11.11 -15.56
N CYS A 72 -4.11 10.68 -14.51
CA CYS A 72 -5.42 10.04 -14.60
C CYS A 72 -6.44 10.84 -13.78
N PRO A 73 -7.67 11.04 -14.27
CA PRO A 73 -8.74 11.61 -13.45
C PRO A 73 -8.97 10.72 -12.23
N GLY A 74 -8.77 11.29 -11.04
CA GLY A 74 -8.97 10.58 -9.77
C GLY A 74 -7.72 10.42 -8.89
N LEU A 75 -6.52 10.72 -9.39
CA LEU A 75 -5.32 10.72 -8.54
C LEU A 75 -5.43 11.73 -7.39
N ASN A 76 -5.97 12.93 -7.65
CA ASN A 76 -6.26 13.90 -6.60
C ASN A 76 -7.28 13.39 -5.57
N ALA A 77 -8.28 12.63 -6.01
CA ALA A 77 -9.24 12.01 -5.12
C ALA A 77 -8.59 10.92 -4.24
N ALA A 78 -7.68 10.12 -4.80
CA ALA A 78 -6.92 9.12 -4.07
C ALA A 78 -5.97 9.76 -3.05
N ILE A 79 -5.21 10.79 -3.45
CA ILE A 79 -4.34 11.56 -2.55
C ILE A 79 -5.16 12.11 -1.38
N ARG A 80 -6.28 12.76 -1.66
CA ARG A 80 -7.17 13.31 -0.62
C ARG A 80 -7.72 12.21 0.28
N GLY A 81 -8.13 11.08 -0.27
CA GLY A 81 -8.67 9.96 0.50
C GLY A 81 -7.68 9.41 1.51
N VAL A 82 -6.44 9.14 1.05
CA VAL A 82 -5.35 8.63 1.90
C VAL A 82 -4.92 9.69 2.91
N ALA A 83 -4.62 10.91 2.47
CA ALA A 83 -4.12 11.98 3.33
C ALA A 83 -5.14 12.38 4.39
N LYS A 84 -6.43 12.51 4.03
CA LYS A 84 -7.49 12.84 4.97
C LYS A 84 -7.68 11.73 6.00
N ALA A 85 -7.76 10.47 5.57
CA ALA A 85 -7.91 9.35 6.50
C ALA A 85 -6.72 9.25 7.46
N ALA A 86 -5.50 9.44 6.95
CA ALA A 86 -4.29 9.34 7.74
C ALA A 86 -4.18 10.46 8.78
N SER A 87 -4.43 11.71 8.37
CA SER A 87 -4.41 12.87 9.28
C SER A 87 -5.56 12.82 10.28
N SER A 88 -6.80 12.58 9.83
CA SER A 88 -7.98 12.72 10.70
C SER A 88 -8.21 11.54 11.64
N ARG A 89 -7.93 10.31 11.20
CA ARG A 89 -8.24 9.09 11.97
C ARG A 89 -7.05 8.54 12.75
N PHE A 90 -5.85 8.72 12.22
CA PHE A 90 -4.65 8.09 12.77
C PHE A 90 -3.62 9.10 13.29
N GLY A 91 -3.82 10.41 13.04
CA GLY A 91 -2.88 11.44 13.46
C GLY A 91 -1.50 11.29 12.83
N MET A 92 -1.43 10.70 11.63
CA MET A 92 -0.18 10.50 10.90
C MET A 92 0.20 11.75 10.11
N GLU A 93 1.50 11.99 10.00
CA GLU A 93 2.05 13.05 9.16
C GLU A 93 2.18 12.57 7.71
N VAL A 94 1.68 13.40 6.78
CA VAL A 94 1.66 13.11 5.36
C VAL A 94 2.76 13.93 4.68
N ILE A 95 3.67 13.26 3.97
CA ILE A 95 4.70 13.92 3.17
C ILE A 95 4.40 13.71 1.69
N GLY A 96 4.14 14.78 0.94
CA GLY A 96 3.96 14.75 -0.51
C GLY A 96 5.28 14.87 -1.24
N ILE A 97 5.60 13.89 -2.08
CA ILE A 97 6.80 13.88 -2.92
C ILE A 97 6.43 14.44 -4.29
N SER A 98 7.18 15.45 -4.75
CA SER A 98 6.92 16.12 -6.02
C SER A 98 7.43 15.30 -7.21
N ASN A 99 6.72 15.32 -8.34
CA ASN A 99 7.14 14.69 -9.60
C ASN A 99 7.52 13.19 -9.46
N GLY A 100 6.75 12.42 -8.69
CA GLY A 100 6.93 10.98 -8.56
C GLY A 100 8.32 10.54 -8.09
N TYR A 101 8.89 9.53 -8.76
CA TYR A 101 10.20 9.00 -8.40
C TYR A 101 11.35 9.99 -8.58
N ARG A 102 11.21 10.97 -9.48
CA ARG A 102 12.26 11.99 -9.69
C ARG A 102 12.44 12.85 -8.44
N GLY A 103 11.35 13.29 -7.81
CA GLY A 103 11.45 14.01 -6.55
C GLY A 103 11.89 13.12 -5.40
N LEU A 104 11.60 11.82 -5.43
CA LEU A 104 12.14 10.91 -4.42
C LEU A 104 13.67 10.76 -4.50
N ILE A 105 14.23 10.74 -5.71
CA ILE A 105 15.69 10.70 -5.93
C ILE A 105 16.35 12.04 -5.56
N ASN A 106 15.70 13.16 -5.87
CA ASN A 106 16.21 14.49 -5.54
C ASN A 106 15.98 14.88 -4.08
N GLY A 107 15.03 14.22 -3.42
CA GLY A 107 14.58 14.59 -2.08
C GLY A 107 13.62 15.78 -2.05
N ASP A 108 12.93 16.05 -3.16
CA ASP A 108 11.92 17.09 -3.32
C ASP A 108 10.59 16.62 -2.70
N ALA A 109 10.44 16.87 -1.41
CA ALA A 109 9.25 16.49 -0.65
C ALA A 109 8.82 17.62 0.29
N ARG A 110 7.51 17.72 0.52
CA ARG A 110 6.93 18.71 1.44
C ARG A 110 5.86 18.08 2.33
N PRO A 111 5.71 18.51 3.58
CA PRO A 111 4.57 18.10 4.39
C PRO A 111 3.26 18.59 3.75
N LEU A 112 2.22 17.76 3.81
CA LEU A 112 0.87 18.10 3.35
C LEU A 112 -0.03 18.31 4.57
N SER A 113 -0.58 19.51 4.67
CA SER A 113 -1.60 19.90 5.63
C SER A 113 -3.00 19.65 5.09
N GLN A 114 -4.02 19.76 5.95
CA GLN A 114 -5.42 19.57 5.53
C GLN A 114 -5.88 20.58 4.47
N GLU A 115 -5.27 21.75 4.44
CA GLU A 115 -5.57 22.82 3.49
C GLU A 115 -5.09 22.43 2.09
N ASP A 116 -3.92 21.80 1.98
CA ASP A 116 -3.28 21.43 0.71
C ASP A 116 -4.10 20.41 -0.11
N PHE A 117 -4.88 19.57 0.56
CA PHE A 117 -5.76 18.59 -0.10
C PHE A 117 -7.26 18.91 0.04
N SER A 118 -7.58 20.12 0.50
CA SER A 118 -8.94 20.67 0.43
C SER A 118 -9.21 21.20 -0.99
N GLY A 119 -10.42 20.98 -1.52
CA GLY A 119 -10.80 21.50 -2.85
C GLY A 119 -10.16 20.83 -4.07
N ILE A 120 -9.19 19.92 -3.91
CA ILE A 120 -8.43 19.34 -5.04
C ILE A 120 -9.22 18.36 -5.93
N LEU A 121 -10.46 18.02 -5.54
CA LEU A 121 -11.29 17.02 -6.25
C LEU A 121 -11.72 17.49 -7.64
N THR A 122 -11.83 18.79 -7.86
CA THR A 122 -12.23 19.38 -9.13
C THR A 122 -11.03 19.69 -10.04
N LEU A 123 -9.81 19.55 -9.51
CA LEU A 123 -8.59 19.82 -10.26
C LEU A 123 -8.21 18.62 -11.12
N GLY A 124 -7.88 18.89 -12.39
CA GLY A 124 -7.26 17.93 -13.28
C GLY A 124 -5.82 17.61 -12.88
N GLY A 125 -5.31 16.48 -13.37
CA GLY A 125 -3.92 16.05 -13.12
C GLY A 125 -3.69 15.60 -11.67
N THR A 126 -2.50 15.91 -11.15
CA THR A 126 -2.12 15.63 -9.77
C THR A 126 -1.46 16.84 -9.11
N ILE A 127 -1.84 17.15 -7.86
CA ILE A 127 -1.24 18.23 -7.07
C ILE A 127 0.25 18.03 -6.74
N LEU A 128 0.76 16.80 -6.90
CA LEU A 128 2.16 16.47 -6.66
C LEU A 128 2.99 16.43 -7.94
N GLY A 129 2.35 16.46 -9.11
CA GLY A 129 2.99 16.14 -10.39
C GLY A 129 3.27 14.63 -10.55
N SER A 130 3.35 14.17 -11.79
CA SER A 130 3.73 12.79 -12.10
C SER A 130 5.06 12.76 -12.87
N SER A 131 5.79 11.66 -12.75
CA SER A 131 6.97 11.39 -13.59
C SER A 131 6.91 9.95 -14.09
N ARG A 132 7.49 9.72 -15.27
CA ARG A 132 7.66 8.39 -15.87
C ARG A 132 9.04 7.81 -15.60
N GLU A 133 9.82 8.44 -14.72
CA GLU A 133 11.13 7.96 -14.35
C GLU A 133 11.05 6.63 -13.61
N LYS A 134 11.84 5.66 -14.07
CA LYS A 134 11.92 4.33 -13.49
C LYS A 134 13.22 4.21 -12.70
N PRO A 135 13.17 4.20 -11.35
CA PRO A 135 14.38 4.14 -10.53
C PRO A 135 15.06 2.77 -10.54
N PHE A 136 14.32 1.70 -10.87
CA PHE A 136 14.83 0.32 -10.85
C PHE A 136 15.11 -0.27 -12.24
N LYS A 137 14.89 0.49 -13.33
CA LYS A 137 15.21 0.00 -14.67
C LYS A 137 16.69 0.29 -14.94
N ALA A 138 17.48 -0.77 -15.06
CA ALA A 138 18.87 -0.67 -15.47
C ALA A 138 18.97 0.00 -16.84
N CYS A 139 20.05 0.74 -17.05
CA CYS A 139 20.38 1.35 -18.33
C CYS A 139 20.65 0.25 -19.35
N ASP A 140 19.62 -0.22 -20.05
CA ASP A 140 19.77 -1.31 -21.02
C ASP A 140 20.46 -0.85 -22.33
N ASP A 141 20.45 0.45 -22.66
CA ASP A 141 20.77 0.91 -24.04
C ASP A 141 21.75 2.10 -24.14
N GLY A 142 22.61 2.35 -23.15
CA GLY A 142 23.71 3.34 -23.27
C GLY A 142 23.30 4.81 -23.48
N ASN A 143 22.01 5.14 -23.57
CA ASN A 143 21.52 6.50 -23.72
C ASN A 143 21.08 7.07 -22.36
N CYS A 144 22.07 7.49 -21.58
CA CYS A 144 21.86 8.20 -20.33
C CYS A 144 21.66 9.69 -20.64
N SER A 145 20.42 10.14 -20.82
CA SER A 145 20.14 11.59 -20.83
C SER A 145 20.45 12.26 -19.49
N ASP A 146 20.64 11.48 -18.42
CA ASP A 146 21.00 11.96 -17.09
C ASP A 146 22.39 11.42 -16.68
N ALA A 147 23.42 11.76 -17.45
CA ALA A 147 24.83 11.50 -17.16
C ALA A 147 25.38 12.23 -15.90
N ARG A 148 24.53 12.64 -14.95
CA ARG A 148 24.89 13.46 -13.77
C ARG A 148 24.72 12.75 -12.42
N ALA A 149 24.27 11.50 -12.38
CA ALA A 149 24.06 10.80 -11.12
C ALA A 149 24.91 9.52 -11.04
N GLY A 150 26.19 9.68 -10.72
CA GLY A 150 27.11 8.57 -10.41
C GLY A 150 26.85 7.92 -9.05
N GLN A 151 25.62 7.51 -8.78
CA GLN A 151 25.20 6.69 -7.65
C GLN A 151 24.00 5.85 -8.11
N ASP A 152 23.93 4.59 -7.71
CA ASP A 152 22.81 3.72 -8.03
C ASP A 152 21.51 4.40 -7.54
N LYS A 153 20.62 4.76 -8.47
CA LYS A 153 19.31 5.41 -8.19
C LYS A 153 18.57 4.82 -6.97
N PRO A 154 18.54 3.49 -6.72
CA PRO A 154 17.94 2.95 -5.51
C PRO A 154 18.61 3.38 -4.20
N GLU A 155 19.94 3.51 -4.15
CA GLU A 155 20.66 3.92 -2.94
C GLU A 155 20.26 5.34 -2.51
N ARG A 156 20.19 6.27 -3.46
CA ARG A 156 19.69 7.63 -3.21
C ARG A 156 18.26 7.67 -2.68
N ILE A 157 17.41 6.76 -3.16
CA ILE A 157 16.03 6.65 -2.67
C ILE A 157 16.05 6.20 -1.21
N PHE A 158 16.85 5.20 -0.85
CA PHE A 158 16.99 4.77 0.55
C PHE A 158 17.49 5.90 1.44
N GLU A 159 18.55 6.60 1.04
CA GLU A 159 19.09 7.74 1.78
C GLU A 159 18.04 8.83 1.99
N ASN A 160 17.27 9.17 0.95
CA ASN A 160 16.22 10.19 1.07
C ASN A 160 15.02 9.74 1.90
N VAL A 161 14.63 8.47 1.82
CA VAL A 161 13.56 7.90 2.66
C VAL A 161 13.95 7.97 4.14
N GLU A 162 15.20 7.62 4.47
CA GLU A 162 15.75 7.73 5.82
C GLU A 162 15.87 9.19 6.26
N ARG A 163 16.39 10.08 5.40
CA ARG A 163 16.51 11.53 5.66
C ARG A 163 15.17 12.20 5.92
N LEU A 164 14.12 11.79 5.21
CA LEU A 164 12.75 12.31 5.40
C LEU A 164 12.04 11.63 6.59
N GLY A 165 12.61 10.56 7.15
CA GLY A 165 12.06 9.81 8.27
C GLY A 165 10.73 9.12 7.91
N LEU A 166 10.61 8.58 6.69
CA LEU A 166 9.38 7.93 6.24
C LEU A 166 9.32 6.48 6.74
N ASP A 167 8.27 6.14 7.49
CA ASP A 167 8.02 4.75 7.90
C ASP A 167 7.38 3.92 6.78
N ALA A 168 6.66 4.59 5.88
CA ALA A 168 5.92 3.97 4.79
C ALA A 168 5.90 4.88 3.56
N LEU A 169 5.78 4.28 2.38
CA LEU A 169 5.63 4.97 1.11
C LEU A 169 4.37 4.47 0.40
N VAL A 170 3.48 5.40 0.08
CA VAL A 170 2.26 5.16 -0.69
C VAL A 170 2.51 5.63 -2.11
N VAL A 171 2.46 4.69 -3.04
CA VAL A 171 2.71 4.95 -4.44
C VAL A 171 1.40 4.83 -5.21
N LEU A 172 1.02 5.90 -5.91
CA LEU A 172 -0.16 5.96 -6.76
C LEU A 172 0.27 5.97 -8.22
N GLY A 173 -0.10 4.96 -8.98
CA GLY A 173 0.27 4.88 -10.39
C GLY A 173 -0.33 3.68 -11.10
N GLY A 174 -0.03 3.58 -12.39
CA GLY A 174 -0.40 2.41 -13.21
C GLY A 174 0.67 1.33 -13.19
N ASN A 175 0.52 0.32 -14.06
CA ASN A 175 1.33 -0.92 -14.11
C ASN A 175 2.86 -0.74 -14.20
N GLY A 176 3.36 0.43 -14.58
CA GLY A 176 4.79 0.71 -14.72
C GLY A 176 5.46 1.32 -13.49
N THR A 177 4.77 1.32 -12.36
CA THR A 177 5.11 2.04 -11.12
C THR A 177 5.61 1.11 -10.03
#